data_AF-A0AAD6YLL8-F1
#
_entry.id   AF-A0AAD6YLL8-F1
#
_cell.length_a   1.000
_cell.length_b   1.000
_cell.length_c   1.000
_cell.angle_alpha   90.00
_cell.angle_beta   90.00
_cell.angle_gamma   90.00
#
_symmetry.space_group_name_H-M   'P 1'
#
loop_
_entity.id
_entity.type
_entity.pdbx_description
1 polymer ?
#
loop_
_entity_poly.entity_id
_entity_poly.type
_entity_poly.pdbx_seq_one_letter_code
_entity_poly.pdbx_strand_id
1 'polypeptide(L)'
;MEPEPWSCTVVRAHGLHLMRPERSWRPIVTVEVDNLQQHETVLGCDGQNVNLKASFRLHGASFTSKVDVKVFHRSQSKKKGRRRSLVGSASCTLGEMWKAYGTDPKLRLQCQNPNNRSLASRGRPQNGALLHLRLKPPGSVSSRSSTLLDDEEEGYCSPSSSSDTSWNESQTLVPPPTVQSLRKRRRVRGYCVNSDVEPESYSESYSEDDDDDESKPLLGDSLFDDEDEHEIARPPVEISFNPIGWIAASLLPQYTEQIEVPPDPSFNFFERAISTFTIYSEMRRAQCDDEYERIFTRLQLEWTYTTGILVALAAVDTAVFSVSAGSIFAINRVAAGAVAASSVASGLGIVCATWLLVRYAWVDLHTFIDRAADVLSTDRPSYFFFALSARVPSLLMLVSALALLLFLTVVAWNAWPSAVVVGCFIVGVLMGLQWLVLCVLWVVRTVRRAVRFCIRLVGFGRETDGERREPAGAGSSEMSEKC
;
A
#
# COMPACT_ATOMS: atom_id res chain seq x y z
N MET A 1 53.67 -18.77 -8.85
CA MET A 1 52.87 -17.53 -8.90
C MET A 1 51.43 -17.92 -8.70
N GLU A 2 50.81 -17.46 -7.62
CA GLU A 2 49.37 -17.69 -7.43
C GLU A 2 48.59 -16.84 -8.43
N PRO A 3 47.56 -17.38 -9.11
CA PRO A 3 46.73 -16.60 -10.01
C PRO A 3 46.02 -15.50 -9.23
N GLU A 4 46.02 -14.28 -9.78
CA GLU A 4 45.31 -13.16 -9.19
C GLU A 4 43.81 -13.50 -9.05
N PRO A 5 43.16 -13.18 -7.92
CA PRO A 5 41.75 -13.53 -7.72
C PRO A 5 40.81 -12.67 -8.56
N TRP A 6 39.64 -13.21 -8.90
CA TRP A 6 38.56 -12.40 -9.49
C TRP A 6 38.01 -11.44 -8.43
N SER A 7 37.58 -10.26 -8.85
CA SER A 7 36.90 -9.31 -7.96
C SER A 7 35.45 -9.14 -8.41
N CYS A 8 34.50 -9.37 -7.50
CA CYS A 8 33.08 -9.27 -7.77
C CYS A 8 32.42 -8.30 -6.79
N THR A 9 31.52 -7.45 -7.30
CA THR A 9 30.76 -6.48 -6.51
C THR A 9 29.28 -6.55 -6.90
N VAL A 10 28.40 -6.69 -5.91
CA VAL A 10 26.95 -6.53 -6.12
C VAL A 10 26.63 -5.05 -6.23
N VAL A 11 26.07 -4.60 -7.36
CA VAL A 11 25.81 -3.16 -7.58
C VAL A 11 24.40 -2.78 -7.14
N ARG A 12 23.40 -3.44 -7.72
CA ARG A 12 21.97 -3.12 -7.50
C ARG A 12 21.09 -4.31 -7.88
N ALA A 13 19.93 -4.42 -7.26
CA ALA A 13 18.84 -5.29 -7.68
C ALA A 13 17.62 -4.48 -8.13
N HIS A 14 17.01 -4.87 -9.24
CA HIS A 14 15.79 -4.28 -9.79
C HIS A 14 14.61 -5.25 -9.68
N GLY A 15 13.39 -4.73 -9.57
CA GLY A 15 12.16 -5.54 -9.57
C GLY A 15 11.93 -6.37 -8.30
N LEU A 16 12.71 -6.15 -7.23
CA LEU A 16 12.53 -6.87 -5.96
C LEU A 16 11.19 -6.57 -5.27
N HIS A 17 10.61 -5.39 -5.51
CA HIS A 17 9.29 -5.01 -4.99
C HIS A 17 8.16 -5.88 -5.57
N LEU A 18 8.34 -6.45 -6.77
CA LEU A 18 7.38 -7.38 -7.36
C LEU A 18 7.40 -8.74 -6.65
N MET A 19 8.51 -9.10 -6.01
CA MET A 19 8.67 -10.39 -5.34
C MET A 19 8.06 -10.41 -3.93
N ARG A 20 7.91 -9.26 -3.28
CA ARG A 20 7.19 -9.12 -2.00
C ARG A 20 6.54 -7.74 -1.89
N PRO A 21 5.25 -7.69 -1.51
CA PRO A 21 4.50 -6.44 -1.38
C PRO A 21 4.81 -5.65 -0.09
N GLU A 22 5.72 -6.13 0.76
CA GLU A 22 6.10 -5.41 1.99
C GLU A 22 6.85 -4.14 1.63
N ARG A 23 6.33 -2.98 2.07
CA ARG A 23 6.80 -1.64 1.69
C ARG A 23 8.25 -1.32 2.13
N SER A 24 8.87 -2.12 2.99
CA SER A 24 10.20 -1.82 3.54
C SER A 24 10.96 -3.08 4.00
N TRP A 25 11.50 -3.84 3.06
CA TRP A 25 12.43 -4.94 3.38
C TRP A 25 13.82 -4.68 2.80
N ARG A 26 14.86 -5.19 3.49
CA ARG A 26 16.26 -5.08 3.06
C ARG A 26 16.72 -6.42 2.48
N PRO A 27 17.01 -6.51 1.17
CA PRO A 27 17.45 -7.74 0.56
C PRO A 27 18.83 -8.16 1.05
N ILE A 28 19.01 -9.44 1.29
CA ILE A 28 20.31 -10.03 1.61
C ILE A 28 20.73 -10.87 0.40
N VAL A 29 21.75 -10.42 -0.34
CA VAL A 29 22.29 -11.14 -1.49
C VAL A 29 23.46 -11.99 -1.01
N THR A 30 23.40 -13.28 -1.31
CA THR A 30 24.48 -14.23 -1.09
C THR A 30 25.02 -14.70 -2.42
N VAL A 31 26.32 -14.56 -2.64
CA VAL A 31 27.03 -15.06 -3.82
C VAL A 31 27.91 -16.22 -3.37
N GLU A 32 27.69 -17.39 -3.97
CA GLU A 32 28.38 -18.63 -3.67
C GLU A 32 29.13 -19.11 -4.94
N VAL A 33 30.42 -19.43 -4.81
CA VAL A 33 31.24 -19.90 -5.94
C VAL A 33 31.74 -21.31 -5.64
N ASP A 34 31.36 -22.25 -6.51
CA ASP A 34 31.69 -23.67 -6.43
C ASP A 34 31.37 -24.33 -5.06
N ASN A 35 30.44 -23.75 -4.28
CA ASN A 35 30.14 -24.10 -2.88
C ASN A 35 31.33 -23.99 -1.91
N LEU A 36 32.40 -23.29 -2.28
CA LEU A 36 33.62 -23.11 -1.47
C LEU A 36 33.68 -21.74 -0.81
N GLN A 37 33.30 -20.70 -1.57
CA GLN A 37 33.36 -19.31 -1.13
C GLN A 37 31.96 -18.71 -1.10
N GLN A 38 31.57 -18.17 0.04
CA GLN A 38 30.27 -17.54 0.25
C GLN A 38 30.48 -16.10 0.72
N HIS A 39 29.89 -15.15 -0.02
CA HIS A 39 29.91 -13.73 0.32
C HIS A 39 28.48 -13.20 0.46
N GLU A 40 28.25 -12.39 1.49
CA GLU A 40 26.93 -11.83 1.80
C GLU A 40 26.98 -10.30 1.79
N THR A 41 26.01 -9.69 1.09
CA THR A 41 25.84 -8.23 1.00
C THR A 41 24.39 -7.87 1.27
N VAL A 42 24.16 -6.92 2.18
CA VAL A 42 22.83 -6.38 2.46
C VAL A 42 22.59 -5.16 1.59
N LEU A 43 21.49 -5.16 0.83
CA LEU A 43 21.05 -4.05 -0.01
C LEU A 43 20.11 -3.11 0.76
N GLY A 44 20.00 -1.87 0.29
CA GLY A 44 18.99 -0.91 0.70
C GLY A 44 17.57 -1.38 0.33
N CYS A 45 16.56 -0.70 0.87
CA CYS A 45 15.15 -1.01 0.58
C CYS A 45 14.79 -0.80 -0.90
N ASP A 46 15.54 0.05 -1.59
CA ASP A 46 15.45 0.32 -3.02
C ASP A 46 16.26 -0.68 -3.88
N GLY A 47 16.93 -1.66 -3.26
CA GLY A 47 17.79 -2.62 -3.92
C GLY A 47 19.19 -2.11 -4.23
N GLN A 48 19.61 -0.93 -3.76
CA GLN A 48 20.97 -0.42 -3.98
C GLN A 48 21.98 -0.99 -2.98
N ASN A 49 23.18 -1.31 -3.43
CA ASN A 49 24.27 -1.64 -2.50
C ASN A 49 24.87 -0.35 -1.93
N VAL A 50 24.73 -0.14 -0.62
CA VAL A 50 25.31 1.02 0.08
C VAL A 50 26.85 0.97 0.08
N ASN A 51 27.43 -0.23 -0.01
CA ASN A 51 28.87 -0.47 0.05
C ASN A 51 29.45 -0.84 -1.32
N LEU A 52 29.36 0.04 -2.31
CA LEU A 52 29.92 -0.20 -3.65
C LEU A 52 31.44 -0.40 -3.67
N LYS A 53 32.15 0.07 -2.65
CA LYS A 53 33.60 -0.13 -2.47
C LYS A 53 33.97 -1.53 -1.97
N ALA A 54 33.00 -2.25 -1.40
CA ALA A 54 33.22 -3.61 -0.89
C ALA A 54 33.12 -4.61 -2.05
N SER A 55 34.24 -4.82 -2.74
CA SER A 55 34.40 -5.95 -3.66
C SER A 55 34.95 -7.17 -2.91
N PHE A 56 34.39 -8.35 -3.14
CA PHE A 56 34.97 -9.59 -2.60
C PHE A 56 35.86 -10.26 -3.63
N ARG A 57 36.89 -10.96 -3.15
CA ARG A 57 37.92 -11.62 -3.96
C ARG A 57 37.65 -13.12 -4.02
N LEU A 58 37.53 -13.65 -5.23
CA LEU A 58 37.29 -15.06 -5.48
C LEU A 58 38.61 -15.74 -5.82
N HIS A 59 39.17 -16.46 -4.85
CA HIS A 59 40.46 -17.16 -5.00
C HIS A 59 40.26 -18.53 -5.65
N GLY A 60 41.12 -18.89 -6.59
CA GLY A 60 41.08 -20.19 -7.28
C GLY A 60 39.91 -20.36 -8.25
N ALA A 61 39.13 -19.31 -8.52
CA ALA A 61 38.00 -19.38 -9.43
C ALA A 61 38.46 -19.35 -10.90
N SER A 62 37.88 -20.25 -11.70
CA SER A 62 38.15 -20.38 -13.14
C SER A 62 36.97 -19.86 -13.96
N PHE A 63 37.11 -19.69 -15.27
CA PHE A 63 35.97 -19.32 -16.13
C PHE A 63 34.82 -20.33 -16.09
N THR A 64 35.11 -21.59 -15.78
CA THR A 64 34.11 -22.66 -15.66
C THR A 64 33.49 -22.75 -14.27
N SER A 65 34.00 -21.99 -13.29
CA SER A 65 33.45 -21.97 -11.94
C SER A 65 32.01 -21.47 -11.95
N LYS A 66 31.16 -22.17 -11.20
CA LYS A 66 29.73 -21.89 -11.09
C LYS A 66 29.49 -20.88 -9.98
N VAL A 67 28.75 -19.81 -10.31
CA VAL A 67 28.32 -18.76 -9.41
C VAL A 67 26.82 -18.93 -9.14
N ASP A 68 26.49 -19.29 -7.90
CA ASP A 68 25.12 -19.39 -7.41
C ASP A 68 24.79 -18.14 -6.57
N VAL A 69 23.82 -17.38 -7.04
CA VAL A 69 23.35 -16.14 -6.41
C VAL A 69 21.99 -16.39 -5.78
N LYS A 70 21.87 -16.11 -4.47
CA LYS A 70 20.65 -16.30 -3.69
C LYS A 70 20.24 -14.98 -3.04
N VAL A 71 18.98 -14.59 -3.17
CA VAL A 71 18.43 -13.38 -2.54
C VAL A 71 17.49 -13.79 -1.42
N PHE A 72 17.84 -13.40 -0.20
CA PHE A 72 17.09 -13.72 1.01
C PHE A 72 16.37 -12.49 1.57
N HIS A 73 15.22 -12.73 2.17
CA HIS A 73 14.50 -11.79 3.02
C HIS A 73 14.69 -12.18 4.48
N ARG A 74 15.07 -11.21 5.30
CA ARG A 74 15.01 -11.31 6.76
C ARG A 74 13.95 -10.35 7.27
N SER A 75 12.88 -10.91 7.77
CA SER A 75 11.80 -10.16 8.40
C SER A 75 12.23 -9.42 9.66
N GLN A 76 11.69 -8.24 9.88
CA GLN A 76 12.09 -7.33 10.97
C GLN A 76 11.43 -7.61 12.34
N SER A 77 10.79 -8.77 12.54
CA SER A 77 10.17 -9.06 13.84
C SER A 77 11.24 -9.21 14.93
N LYS A 78 10.99 -8.60 16.10
CA LYS A 78 11.86 -8.62 17.30
C LYS A 78 12.08 -10.03 17.90
N LYS A 79 11.41 -11.07 17.40
CA LYS A 79 11.54 -12.44 17.92
C LYS A 79 12.88 -13.05 17.51
N LYS A 80 13.73 -13.34 18.52
CA LYS A 80 15.03 -14.01 18.37
C LYS A 80 14.86 -15.36 17.65
N GLY A 81 15.67 -15.62 16.61
CA GLY A 81 15.70 -16.89 15.89
C GLY A 81 14.98 -16.95 14.53
N ARG A 82 14.57 -15.83 13.93
CA ARG A 82 13.84 -15.88 12.65
C ARG A 82 14.72 -16.31 11.47
N ARG A 83 14.29 -17.39 10.81
CA ARG A 83 14.88 -17.99 9.61
C ARG A 83 14.80 -17.02 8.42
N ARG A 84 15.89 -16.94 7.64
CA ARG A 84 15.94 -16.22 6.36
C ARG A 84 15.06 -16.96 5.33
N SER A 85 14.25 -16.22 4.58
CA SER A 85 13.43 -16.79 3.50
C SER A 85 14.12 -16.55 2.17
N LEU A 86 14.36 -17.59 1.38
CA LEU A 86 14.84 -17.45 0.00
C LEU A 86 13.71 -16.85 -0.84
N VAL A 87 14.01 -15.75 -1.54
CA VAL A 87 13.03 -15.01 -2.37
C VAL A 87 13.29 -15.33 -3.84
N GLY A 88 14.56 -15.40 -4.24
CA GLY A 88 14.93 -15.79 -5.59
C GLY A 88 16.37 -16.28 -5.68
N SER A 89 16.68 -17.01 -6.73
CA SER A 89 18.01 -17.53 -6.99
C SER A 89 18.35 -17.47 -8.48
N ALA A 90 19.62 -17.34 -8.82
CA ALA A 90 20.12 -17.47 -10.18
C ALA A 90 21.46 -18.19 -10.17
N SER A 91 21.75 -18.93 -11.22
CA SER A 91 22.99 -19.70 -11.38
C SER A 91 23.58 -19.43 -12.76
N CYS A 92 24.85 -19.07 -12.83
CA CYS A 92 25.59 -18.92 -14.08
C CYS A 92 27.05 -19.30 -13.88
N THR A 93 27.81 -19.45 -14.96
CA THR A 93 29.27 -19.60 -14.87
C THR A 93 29.97 -18.24 -14.90
N LEU A 94 31.16 -18.14 -14.31
CA LEU A 94 31.98 -16.91 -14.39
C LEU A 94 32.25 -16.50 -15.84
N GLY A 95 32.44 -17.48 -16.73
CA GLY A 95 32.67 -17.24 -18.15
C GLY A 95 31.46 -16.65 -18.89
N GLU A 96 30.24 -17.14 -18.61
CA GLU A 96 29.02 -16.54 -19.15
C GLU A 96 28.83 -15.10 -18.67
N MET A 97 29.07 -14.87 -17.39
CA MET A 97 28.94 -13.55 -16.79
C MET A 97 30.00 -12.57 -17.30
N TRP A 98 31.22 -13.06 -17.56
CA TRP A 98 32.29 -12.28 -18.19
C TRP A 98 31.98 -11.93 -19.64
N LYS A 99 31.44 -12.86 -20.43
CA LYS A 99 30.99 -12.59 -21.81
C LYS A 99 29.91 -11.51 -21.86
N ALA A 100 29.04 -11.45 -20.85
CA ALA A 100 28.01 -10.43 -20.72
C ALA A 100 28.52 -9.09 -20.14
N TYR A 101 29.78 -9.00 -19.70
CA TYR A 101 30.34 -7.81 -19.05
C TYR A 101 30.33 -6.56 -19.96
N GLY A 102 30.41 -6.75 -21.28
CA GLY A 102 30.32 -5.65 -22.26
C GLY A 102 28.94 -5.01 -22.38
N THR A 103 27.89 -5.65 -21.86
CA THR A 103 26.49 -5.22 -22.03
C THR A 103 25.76 -4.93 -20.71
N ASP A 104 26.51 -4.64 -19.64
CA ASP A 104 26.04 -4.62 -18.24
C ASP A 104 25.42 -5.98 -17.84
N PRO A 105 26.16 -6.88 -17.18
CA PRO A 105 25.70 -8.24 -16.94
C PRO A 105 24.53 -8.23 -15.93
N LYS A 106 23.32 -8.37 -16.47
CA LYS A 106 22.06 -8.45 -15.72
C LYS A 106 21.70 -9.91 -15.51
N LEU A 107 21.82 -10.38 -14.27
CA LEU A 107 21.45 -11.73 -13.90
C LEU A 107 19.96 -11.79 -13.55
N ARG A 108 19.16 -12.52 -14.32
CA ARG A 108 17.72 -12.69 -14.06
C ARG A 108 17.51 -13.68 -12.92
N LEU A 109 16.82 -13.23 -11.86
CA LEU A 109 16.49 -14.05 -10.70
C LEU A 109 15.29 -14.94 -10.99
N GLN A 110 15.40 -16.23 -10.66
CA GLN A 110 14.29 -17.15 -10.61
C GLN A 110 13.60 -17.01 -9.25
N CYS A 111 12.40 -16.40 -9.25
CA CYS A 111 11.62 -16.17 -8.04
C CYS A 111 11.06 -17.49 -7.49
N GLN A 112 11.22 -17.74 -6.18
CA GLN A 112 10.53 -18.82 -5.49
C GLN A 112 9.24 -18.29 -4.87
N ASN A 113 8.11 -18.93 -5.17
CA ASN A 113 6.85 -18.59 -4.52
C ASN A 113 6.85 -19.13 -3.09
N PRO A 114 6.70 -18.29 -2.05
CA PRO A 114 6.80 -18.73 -0.65
C PRO A 114 5.78 -19.80 -0.24
N ASN A 115 4.65 -19.91 -0.95
CA ASN A 115 3.55 -20.80 -0.57
C ASN A 115 3.57 -22.16 -1.26
N ASN A 116 4.47 -22.40 -2.21
CA ASN A 116 4.56 -23.70 -2.87
C ASN A 116 6.03 -24.08 -3.09
N ARG A 117 6.50 -25.11 -2.37
CA ARG A 117 7.80 -25.75 -2.61
C ARG A 117 7.92 -26.41 -3.99
N SER A 118 6.85 -26.43 -4.79
CA SER A 118 6.93 -26.76 -6.21
C SER A 118 7.56 -25.59 -6.96
N LEU A 119 8.77 -25.78 -7.50
CA LEU A 119 9.32 -24.91 -8.54
C LEU A 119 8.21 -24.59 -9.54
N ALA A 120 7.93 -23.30 -9.74
CA ALA A 120 6.88 -22.82 -10.63
C ALA A 120 7.24 -23.20 -12.08
N SER A 121 6.92 -24.42 -12.47
CA SER A 121 6.96 -24.84 -13.87
C SER A 121 5.71 -24.31 -14.56
N ARG A 122 5.91 -23.49 -15.60
CA ARG A 122 4.95 -23.12 -16.67
C ARG A 122 3.97 -21.96 -16.46
N GLY A 123 4.24 -21.02 -15.55
CA GLY A 123 3.64 -19.68 -15.62
C GLY A 123 4.48 -18.75 -16.50
N ARG A 124 3.85 -17.88 -17.31
CA ARG A 124 4.51 -16.83 -18.11
C ARG A 124 5.58 -16.14 -17.25
N PRO A 125 6.83 -16.00 -17.71
CA PRO A 125 7.91 -15.52 -16.88
C PRO A 125 7.64 -14.03 -16.57
N GLN A 126 7.09 -13.75 -15.38
CA GLN A 126 6.93 -12.39 -14.88
C GLN A 126 8.27 -11.67 -15.10
N ASN A 127 8.23 -10.45 -15.65
CA ASN A 127 9.41 -9.63 -15.92
C ASN A 127 10.26 -9.58 -14.64
N GLY A 128 11.30 -10.42 -14.63
CA GLY A 128 11.85 -10.95 -13.39
C GLY A 128 12.69 -9.92 -12.66
N ALA A 129 12.88 -10.10 -11.37
CA ALA A 129 13.88 -9.32 -10.67
C ALA A 129 15.26 -9.54 -11.30
N LEU A 130 16.02 -8.46 -11.49
CA LEU A 130 17.34 -8.48 -12.13
C LEU A 130 18.39 -8.08 -11.11
N LEU A 131 19.50 -8.79 -11.04
CA LEU A 131 20.66 -8.42 -10.23
C LEU A 131 21.79 -7.94 -11.13
N HIS A 132 22.32 -6.76 -10.83
CA HIS A 132 23.49 -6.21 -11.51
C HIS A 132 24.75 -6.49 -10.70
N LEU A 133 25.67 -7.24 -11.30
CA LEU A 133 26.95 -7.62 -10.71
C LEU A 133 28.08 -6.97 -11.52
N ARG A 134 29.11 -6.45 -10.88
CA ARG A 134 30.31 -5.96 -11.54
C ARG A 134 31.44 -6.96 -11.30
N LEU A 135 32.00 -7.49 -12.38
CA LEU A 135 33.15 -8.39 -12.30
C LEU A 135 34.40 -7.75 -12.86
N LYS A 136 35.51 -7.96 -12.18
CA LYS A 136 36.84 -7.60 -12.63
C LYS A 136 37.67 -8.88 -12.70
N PRO A 137 38.20 -9.24 -13.88
CA PRO A 137 38.96 -10.46 -14.05
C PRO A 137 40.36 -10.30 -13.44
N PRO A 138 41.07 -11.42 -13.22
CA PRO A 138 42.51 -11.41 -12.93
C PRO A 138 43.29 -10.63 -14.00
N GLY A 139 44.32 -9.88 -13.62
CA GLY A 139 45.09 -9.04 -14.53
C GLY A 139 45.69 -9.81 -15.71
N SER A 140 46.02 -11.08 -15.53
CA SER A 140 46.53 -11.98 -16.58
C SER A 140 45.54 -12.24 -17.73
N VAL A 141 44.24 -12.10 -17.47
CA VAL A 141 43.19 -12.27 -18.49
C VAL A 141 43.02 -10.99 -19.32
N SER A 142 43.15 -9.83 -18.67
CA SER A 142 42.87 -8.54 -19.30
C SER A 142 43.82 -8.22 -20.46
N SER A 143 45.03 -8.77 -20.44
CA SER A 143 46.08 -8.51 -21.44
C SER A 143 45.88 -9.24 -22.78
N ARG A 144 45.04 -10.28 -22.84
CA ARG A 144 44.87 -11.10 -24.06
C ARG A 144 43.74 -10.64 -24.99
N SER A 145 42.89 -9.71 -24.54
CA SER A 145 41.67 -9.36 -25.27
C SER A 145 41.82 -8.16 -26.22
N SER A 146 43.00 -7.54 -26.32
CA SER A 146 43.20 -6.31 -27.09
C SER A 146 43.91 -6.49 -28.45
N THR A 147 44.05 -7.72 -28.95
CA THR A 147 44.83 -8.00 -30.19
C THR A 147 44.12 -8.85 -31.24
N LEU A 148 42.80 -9.05 -31.14
CA LEU A 148 42.08 -10.03 -31.99
C LEU A 148 40.79 -9.52 -32.64
N LEU A 149 40.65 -8.21 -32.88
CA LEU A 149 39.45 -7.63 -33.51
C LEU A 149 39.71 -6.66 -34.69
N ASP A 150 40.87 -6.71 -35.36
CA ASP A 150 41.15 -5.80 -36.50
C ASP A 150 41.68 -6.47 -37.78
N ASP A 151 41.56 -7.80 -37.96
CA ASP A 151 41.87 -8.45 -39.25
C ASP A 151 40.69 -9.33 -39.71
N GLU A 152 39.66 -8.72 -40.30
CA GLU A 152 38.84 -9.36 -41.32
C GLU A 152 38.88 -8.51 -42.60
N GLU A 153 39.68 -9.01 -43.55
CA GLU A 153 39.86 -8.55 -44.92
C GLU A 153 38.55 -8.36 -45.69
N GLU A 154 38.53 -7.31 -46.49
CA GLU A 154 37.56 -7.03 -47.55
C GLU A 154 37.51 -8.15 -48.60
N GLY A 155 36.58 -9.09 -48.43
CA GLY A 155 36.24 -10.11 -49.43
C GLY A 155 35.10 -9.65 -50.34
N TYR A 156 35.45 -9.05 -51.48
CA TYR A 156 34.56 -8.77 -52.61
C TYR A 156 33.80 -10.03 -53.07
N CYS A 157 32.46 -10.01 -53.09
CA CYS A 157 31.65 -10.97 -53.84
C CYS A 157 30.50 -10.25 -54.55
N SER A 158 30.46 -10.42 -55.87
CA SER A 158 29.56 -9.79 -56.83
C SER A 158 28.09 -10.23 -56.69
N PRO A 159 27.13 -9.42 -57.18
CA PRO A 159 25.71 -9.73 -57.13
C PRO A 159 25.30 -10.60 -58.34
N SER A 160 24.78 -11.80 -58.08
CA SER A 160 24.11 -12.62 -59.10
C SER A 160 22.75 -13.11 -58.62
N SER A 161 21.73 -12.44 -59.14
CA SER A 161 20.49 -12.98 -59.72
C SER A 161 19.63 -14.00 -58.96
N SER A 162 18.38 -13.58 -58.76
CA SER A 162 17.12 -14.33 -58.97
C SER A 162 16.86 -15.61 -58.18
N SER A 163 15.87 -15.57 -57.29
CA SER A 163 14.71 -16.48 -57.36
C SER A 163 13.62 -16.02 -56.39
N ASP A 164 12.57 -15.44 -56.97
CA ASP A 164 11.26 -15.29 -56.34
C ASP A 164 10.74 -16.66 -55.93
N THR A 165 10.33 -16.81 -54.66
CA THR A 165 9.48 -17.93 -54.25
C THR A 165 8.25 -17.37 -53.55
N SER A 166 7.20 -17.27 -54.36
CA SER A 166 5.83 -16.93 -53.99
C SER A 166 5.25 -17.96 -53.01
N TRP A 167 4.73 -17.48 -51.89
CA TRP A 167 3.89 -18.28 -51.00
C TRP A 167 2.46 -18.27 -51.54
N ASN A 168 2.12 -19.38 -52.19
CA ASN A 168 0.79 -19.67 -52.69
C ASN A 168 -0.14 -20.01 -51.51
N GLU A 169 -1.09 -19.11 -51.26
CA GLU A 169 -2.25 -19.33 -50.40
C GLU A 169 -3.23 -20.24 -51.12
N SER A 170 -3.36 -21.48 -50.66
CA SER A 170 -4.37 -22.42 -51.16
C SER A 170 -5.42 -22.66 -50.09
N GLN A 171 -6.62 -22.17 -50.38
CA GLN A 171 -7.87 -22.51 -49.73
C GLN A 171 -8.15 -24.01 -49.90
N THR A 172 -8.59 -24.68 -48.84
CA THR A 172 -9.26 -25.99 -48.97
C THR A 172 -10.42 -26.08 -47.98
N LEU A 173 -11.62 -26.09 -48.54
CA LEU A 173 -12.91 -26.42 -47.93
C LEU A 173 -13.02 -27.94 -47.71
N VAL A 174 -13.26 -28.41 -46.49
CA VAL A 174 -13.88 -29.73 -46.20
C VAL A 174 -14.70 -29.64 -44.87
N PRO A 175 -15.92 -30.23 -44.79
CA PRO A 175 -16.87 -30.10 -43.67
C PRO A 175 -16.72 -31.22 -42.60
N PRO A 176 -17.55 -31.27 -41.52
CA PRO A 176 -17.15 -31.73 -40.17
C PRO A 176 -17.41 -33.22 -39.90
N PRO A 177 -16.97 -33.70 -38.71
CA PRO A 177 -17.88 -34.53 -37.92
C PRO A 177 -18.03 -34.06 -36.46
N THR A 178 -19.30 -33.97 -36.10
CA THR A 178 -19.92 -34.09 -34.79
C THR A 178 -19.34 -35.25 -33.96
N VAL A 179 -19.17 -35.08 -32.64
CA VAL A 179 -19.72 -35.89 -31.52
C VAL A 179 -18.92 -35.64 -30.22
N GLN A 180 -19.61 -35.00 -29.26
CA GLN A 180 -19.60 -35.19 -27.80
C GLN A 180 -18.28 -35.53 -27.06
N SER A 181 -17.87 -34.66 -26.12
CA SER A 181 -17.73 -35.10 -24.71
C SER A 181 -17.84 -33.92 -23.73
N LEU A 182 -18.89 -33.95 -22.91
CA LEU A 182 -19.03 -33.13 -21.71
C LEU A 182 -18.01 -33.63 -20.67
N ARG A 183 -16.84 -32.99 -20.56
CA ARG A 183 -15.93 -33.24 -19.43
C ARG A 183 -16.47 -32.59 -18.16
N LYS A 184 -17.31 -33.37 -17.48
CA LYS A 184 -17.80 -33.20 -16.11
C LYS A 184 -16.60 -33.06 -15.16
N ARG A 185 -16.27 -31.83 -14.73
CA ARG A 185 -15.19 -31.59 -13.75
C ARG A 185 -15.66 -32.04 -12.36
N ARG A 186 -14.98 -33.05 -11.81
CA ARG A 186 -15.25 -33.66 -10.50
C ARG A 186 -15.18 -32.62 -9.37
N ARG A 187 -16.20 -32.63 -8.51
CA ARG A 187 -16.18 -31.95 -7.20
C ARG A 187 -15.09 -32.58 -6.33
N VAL A 188 -14.25 -31.75 -5.74
CA VAL A 188 -13.23 -32.15 -4.76
C VAL A 188 -13.93 -32.52 -3.46
N ARG A 189 -13.76 -33.78 -3.05
CA ARG A 189 -14.25 -34.38 -1.81
C ARG A 189 -13.34 -33.89 -0.68
N GLY A 190 -13.92 -33.23 0.32
CA GLY A 190 -13.20 -32.83 1.54
C GLY A 190 -12.78 -34.05 2.34
N TYR A 191 -11.57 -34.02 2.89
CA TYR A 191 -11.13 -35.01 3.87
C TYR A 191 -11.58 -34.54 5.26
N CYS A 192 -12.44 -35.35 5.89
CA CYS A 192 -12.65 -35.33 7.33
C CYS A 192 -11.46 -36.02 7.98
N VAL A 193 -10.81 -35.36 8.92
CA VAL A 193 -9.85 -35.98 9.85
C VAL A 193 -10.52 -35.93 11.22
N ASN A 194 -11.12 -37.04 11.63
CA ASN A 194 -11.48 -37.37 13.01
C ASN A 194 -11.74 -38.89 13.11
N SER A 195 -11.42 -39.43 14.30
CA SER A 195 -11.44 -40.84 14.77
C SER A 195 -10.13 -41.59 14.46
N ASP A 196 -9.42 -42.22 15.41
CA ASP A 196 -9.77 -42.83 16.71
C ASP A 196 -8.58 -42.71 17.71
N VAL A 197 -8.76 -42.29 18.97
CA VAL A 197 -9.11 -43.06 20.20
C VAL A 197 -8.06 -44.12 20.59
N GLU A 198 -7.27 -43.88 21.65
CA GLU A 198 -7.22 -44.69 22.89
C GLU A 198 -6.18 -44.18 23.93
N PRO A 199 -6.27 -44.60 25.22
CA PRO A 199 -6.12 -43.75 26.41
C PRO A 199 -4.86 -44.02 27.25
N GLU A 200 -4.49 -43.07 28.12
CA GLU A 200 -3.70 -43.26 29.35
C GLU A 200 -3.74 -41.92 30.13
N SER A 201 -4.45 -41.83 31.27
CA SER A 201 -4.04 -42.18 32.65
C SER A 201 -3.03 -41.19 33.29
N TYR A 202 -3.42 -40.67 34.47
CA TYR A 202 -2.62 -39.94 35.49
C TYR A 202 -2.21 -38.49 35.14
N SER A 203 -2.33 -37.47 36.00
CA SER A 203 -2.72 -37.34 37.40
C SER A 203 -2.98 -35.87 37.72
N GLU A 204 -3.88 -35.61 38.67
CA GLU A 204 -4.01 -34.34 39.38
C GLU A 204 -2.70 -33.94 40.07
N SER A 205 -2.30 -32.67 39.97
CA SER A 205 -1.62 -32.00 41.08
C SER A 205 -2.06 -30.54 41.13
N TYR A 206 -2.85 -30.25 42.16
CA TYR A 206 -3.02 -28.91 42.70
C TYR A 206 -1.66 -28.41 43.22
N SER A 207 -1.33 -27.16 42.92
CA SER A 207 -0.42 -26.36 43.73
C SER A 207 -0.99 -24.94 43.80
N GLU A 208 -1.69 -24.70 44.89
CA GLU A 208 -1.86 -23.39 45.52
C GLU A 208 -0.51 -22.93 46.11
N ASP A 209 -0.46 -21.64 46.45
CA ASP A 209 0.60 -20.94 47.20
C ASP A 209 1.87 -20.60 46.38
N ASP A 210 2.50 -19.43 46.46
CA ASP A 210 2.34 -18.27 47.34
C ASP A 210 3.20 -17.11 46.80
N ASP A 211 2.91 -15.91 47.30
CA ASP A 211 3.83 -14.78 47.56
C ASP A 211 4.45 -13.92 46.45
N ASP A 212 4.05 -12.63 46.53
CA ASP A 212 4.90 -11.45 46.65
C ASP A 212 6.09 -11.25 45.68
N ASP A 213 5.96 -10.27 44.79
CA ASP A 213 7.05 -9.28 44.65
C ASP A 213 6.56 -7.92 44.13
N GLU A 214 6.28 -7.04 45.09
CA GLU A 214 6.08 -5.60 44.89
C GLU A 214 7.44 -4.93 44.61
N SER A 215 7.79 -4.76 43.33
CA SER A 215 8.92 -3.92 42.93
C SER A 215 8.46 -2.66 42.19
N LYS A 216 8.31 -1.59 42.98
CA LYS A 216 8.22 -0.19 42.52
C LYS A 216 9.49 0.20 41.77
N PRO A 217 9.43 0.72 40.53
CA PRO A 217 10.54 1.45 39.96
C PRO A 217 10.53 2.90 40.45
N LEU A 218 11.68 3.27 41.00
CA LEU A 218 12.05 4.54 41.59
C LEU A 218 11.84 5.74 40.65
N LEU A 219 11.37 6.83 41.25
CA LEU A 219 11.48 8.21 40.76
C LEU A 219 12.95 8.52 40.43
N GLY A 220 13.27 8.55 39.15
CA GLY A 220 14.49 9.15 38.61
C GLY A 220 14.21 10.62 38.34
N ASP A 221 14.61 11.46 39.29
CA ASP A 221 14.72 12.90 39.15
C ASP A 221 15.83 13.21 38.13
N SER A 222 15.45 13.69 36.95
CA SER A 222 16.40 14.13 35.92
C SER A 222 16.09 15.57 35.50
N LEU A 223 16.71 16.49 36.24
CA LEU A 223 17.05 17.84 35.79
C LEU A 223 17.84 17.75 34.47
N PHE A 224 17.22 18.19 33.38
CA PHE A 224 17.88 18.59 32.13
C PHE A 224 17.23 19.93 31.76
N ASP A 225 17.84 21.04 32.14
CA ASP A 225 18.80 21.84 31.35
C ASP A 225 18.09 22.53 30.18
N ASP A 226 17.63 23.76 30.47
CA ASP A 226 17.03 24.71 29.54
C ASP A 226 18.14 25.27 28.63
N GLU A 227 18.32 24.68 27.46
CA GLU A 227 19.06 25.32 26.37
C GLU A 227 18.10 26.13 25.48
N ASP A 228 18.32 27.44 25.47
CA ASP A 228 17.66 28.45 24.66
C ASP A 228 17.79 28.17 23.14
N GLU A 229 16.75 27.60 22.52
CA GLU A 229 16.61 27.59 21.07
C GLU A 229 16.07 28.94 20.56
N HIS A 230 16.93 29.65 19.82
CA HIS A 230 16.56 30.82 19.02
C HIS A 230 15.46 30.50 18.00
N GLU A 231 14.24 30.98 18.27
CA GLU A 231 13.07 30.90 17.40
C GLU A 231 13.24 31.81 16.16
N ILE A 232 13.70 31.23 15.04
CA ILE A 232 13.69 31.89 13.73
C ILE A 232 12.23 31.99 13.25
N ALA A 233 11.73 33.21 13.17
CA ALA A 233 10.38 33.55 12.70
C ALA A 233 10.14 33.01 11.28
N ARG A 234 9.30 31.97 11.16
CA ARG A 234 8.73 31.54 9.88
C ARG A 234 7.48 32.37 9.55
N PRO A 235 7.28 32.78 8.29
CA PRO A 235 6.10 33.55 7.89
C PRO A 235 4.82 32.72 8.05
N PRO A 236 3.66 33.37 8.29
CA PRO A 236 2.40 32.69 8.53
C PRO A 236 1.96 31.89 7.30
N VAL A 237 1.86 30.58 7.44
CA VAL A 237 1.22 29.69 6.46
C VAL A 237 -0.29 29.96 6.54
N GLU A 238 -0.86 30.51 5.47
CA GLU A 238 -2.30 30.66 5.29
C GLU A 238 -2.93 29.28 5.10
N ILE A 239 -3.55 28.76 6.16
CA ILE A 239 -4.32 27.52 6.11
C ILE A 239 -5.69 27.87 5.53
N SER A 240 -5.86 27.63 4.23
CA SER A 240 -7.17 27.71 3.55
C SER A 240 -8.03 26.50 3.94
N PHE A 241 -9.06 26.74 4.75
CA PHE A 241 -10.02 25.71 5.15
C PHE A 241 -11.05 25.47 4.05
N ASN A 242 -10.96 24.32 3.36
CA ASN A 242 -12.03 23.82 2.50
C ASN A 242 -13.02 22.98 3.33
N PRO A 243 -14.26 23.45 3.59
CA PRO A 243 -15.20 22.81 4.53
C PRO A 243 -15.86 21.52 4.01
N ILE A 244 -15.45 21.00 2.84
CA ILE A 244 -16.10 19.84 2.19
C ILE A 244 -15.27 18.54 2.34
N GLY A 245 -13.99 18.62 2.73
CA GLY A 245 -13.10 17.44 2.85
C GLY A 245 -13.26 16.60 4.12
N TRP A 246 -14.12 17.00 5.07
CA TRP A 246 -14.06 16.52 6.45
C TRP A 246 -14.90 15.28 6.78
N ILE A 247 -15.79 14.81 5.90
CA ILE A 247 -16.73 13.72 6.25
C ILE A 247 -16.23 12.32 5.83
N ALA A 248 -15.14 12.18 5.05
CA ALA A 248 -14.79 10.88 4.44
C ALA A 248 -13.37 10.35 4.69
N ALA A 249 -12.60 10.84 5.67
CA ALA A 249 -11.22 10.39 5.90
C ALA A 249 -11.02 9.72 7.28
N SER A 250 -11.04 8.39 7.26
CA SER A 250 -10.06 7.51 7.92
C SER A 250 -9.65 7.81 9.37
N LEU A 251 -10.24 7.07 10.33
CA LEU A 251 -9.74 6.90 11.70
C LEU A 251 -8.44 6.04 11.80
N LEU A 252 -7.71 5.88 10.70
CA LEU A 252 -6.41 5.22 10.67
C LEU A 252 -5.36 6.27 10.22
N PRO A 253 -4.19 6.36 10.87
CA PRO A 253 -3.11 7.25 10.45
C PRO A 253 -2.67 6.89 9.02
N GLN A 254 -3.24 7.58 8.04
CA GLN A 254 -2.77 7.52 6.66
C GLN A 254 -1.50 8.35 6.57
N TYR A 255 -0.37 7.74 6.93
CA TYR A 255 0.98 8.15 6.53
C TYR A 255 1.19 7.87 5.03
N THR A 256 0.23 8.29 4.21
CA THR A 256 0.37 8.41 2.77
C THR A 256 0.46 9.88 2.51
N GLU A 257 1.68 10.34 2.27
CA GLU A 257 2.04 11.61 1.66
C GLU A 257 0.88 12.11 0.79
N GLN A 258 0.17 13.14 1.26
CA GLN A 258 -0.89 13.77 0.48
C GLN A 258 -0.19 14.42 -0.71
N ILE A 259 -0.15 13.71 -1.83
CA ILE A 259 0.20 14.31 -3.11
C ILE A 259 -0.96 15.27 -3.38
N GLU A 260 -0.74 16.56 -3.10
CA GLU A 260 -1.61 17.64 -3.54
C GLU A 260 -1.58 17.65 -5.08
N VAL A 261 -2.38 16.79 -5.70
CA VAL A 261 -2.62 16.82 -7.13
C VAL A 261 -3.41 18.10 -7.38
N PRO A 262 -2.87 19.07 -8.15
CA PRO A 262 -3.58 20.29 -8.49
C PRO A 262 -4.98 19.93 -9.01
N PRO A 263 -6.05 20.62 -8.57
CA PRO A 263 -7.39 20.31 -9.02
C PRO A 263 -7.43 20.48 -10.54
N ASP A 264 -7.65 19.37 -11.26
CA ASP A 264 -7.79 19.39 -12.71
C ASP A 264 -8.92 20.38 -13.05
N PRO A 265 -8.62 21.51 -13.73
CA PRO A 265 -9.60 22.58 -13.95
C PRO A 265 -10.77 22.16 -14.85
N SER A 266 -10.75 20.93 -15.37
CA SER A 266 -11.76 20.37 -16.27
C SER A 266 -12.94 19.65 -15.59
N PHE A 267 -12.96 19.50 -14.26
CA PHE A 267 -14.07 18.82 -13.60
C PHE A 267 -15.22 19.79 -13.28
N ASN A 268 -16.40 19.49 -13.83
CA ASN A 268 -17.64 20.14 -13.39
C ASN A 268 -17.89 19.84 -11.90
N PHE A 269 -18.58 20.74 -11.18
CA PHE A 269 -18.91 20.56 -9.75
C PHE A 269 -19.55 19.20 -9.47
N PHE A 270 -20.42 18.73 -10.37
CA PHE A 270 -21.06 17.43 -10.27
C PHE A 270 -20.10 16.26 -10.44
N GLU A 271 -19.15 16.34 -11.38
CA GLU A 271 -18.08 15.35 -11.52
C GLU A 271 -17.18 15.34 -10.29
N ARG A 272 -16.99 16.49 -9.63
CA ARG A 272 -16.25 16.59 -8.37
C ARG A 272 -17.00 15.92 -7.21
N ALA A 273 -18.31 16.13 -7.10
CA ALA A 273 -19.12 15.43 -6.11
C ALA A 273 -19.07 13.91 -6.34
N ILE A 274 -19.26 13.46 -7.58
CA ILE A 274 -19.26 12.04 -7.92
C ILE A 274 -17.89 11.42 -7.77
N SER A 275 -16.81 12.10 -8.12
CA SER A 275 -15.44 11.60 -7.88
C SER A 275 -15.09 11.50 -6.39
N THR A 276 -15.80 12.23 -5.52
CA THR A 276 -15.65 12.09 -4.06
C THR A 276 -16.37 10.86 -3.53
N PHE A 277 -17.53 10.50 -4.12
CA PHE A 277 -18.35 9.37 -3.68
C PHE A 277 -18.10 8.05 -4.43
N THR A 278 -17.50 8.10 -5.61
CA THR A 278 -17.38 6.97 -6.53
C THR A 278 -15.94 6.79 -7.02
N ILE A 279 -15.70 5.72 -7.78
CA ILE A 279 -14.39 5.37 -8.34
C ILE A 279 -14.17 6.05 -9.71
N TYR A 280 -15.04 7.01 -10.06
CA TYR A 280 -15.01 7.69 -11.35
C TYR A 280 -13.65 8.35 -11.65
N SER A 281 -13.07 9.07 -10.68
CA SER A 281 -11.77 9.74 -10.86
C SER A 281 -10.63 8.74 -10.99
N GLU A 282 -10.64 7.66 -10.22
CA GLU A 282 -9.61 6.60 -10.28
C GLU A 282 -9.64 5.93 -11.66
N MET A 283 -10.82 5.56 -12.16
CA MET A 283 -10.97 4.93 -13.49
C MET A 283 -10.63 5.87 -14.64
N ARG A 284 -10.96 7.16 -14.52
CA ARG A 284 -10.65 8.18 -15.54
C ARG A 284 -9.15 8.52 -15.60
N ARG A 285 -8.43 8.37 -14.48
CA ARG A 285 -6.99 8.64 -14.39
C ARG A 285 -6.12 7.42 -14.68
N ALA A 286 -6.67 6.21 -14.59
CA ALA A 286 -5.94 4.99 -14.86
C ALA A 286 -5.43 4.98 -16.32
N GLN A 287 -4.12 4.79 -16.50
CA GLN A 287 -3.47 4.74 -17.82
C GLN A 287 -2.95 3.35 -18.16
N CYS A 288 -2.75 2.49 -17.16
CA CYS A 288 -2.20 1.16 -17.33
C CYS A 288 -3.11 0.07 -16.76
N ASP A 289 -2.98 -1.14 -17.31
CA ASP A 289 -3.77 -2.30 -16.91
C ASP A 289 -3.63 -2.62 -15.41
N ASP A 290 -2.45 -2.44 -14.83
CA ASP A 290 -2.20 -2.69 -13.41
C ASP A 290 -3.06 -1.79 -12.49
N GLU A 291 -3.32 -0.54 -12.89
CA GLU A 291 -4.19 0.38 -12.16
C GLU A 291 -5.65 -0.05 -12.24
N TYR A 292 -6.10 -0.46 -13.42
CA TYR A 292 -7.44 -1.00 -13.61
C TYR A 292 -7.66 -2.30 -12.83
N GLU A 293 -6.66 -3.20 -12.79
CA GLU A 293 -6.74 -4.44 -12.02
C GLU A 293 -6.87 -4.16 -10.51
N ARG A 294 -6.11 -3.19 -10.01
CA ARG A 294 -6.21 -2.74 -8.62
C ARG A 294 -7.59 -2.15 -8.30
N ILE A 295 -8.13 -1.32 -9.20
CA ILE A 295 -9.47 -0.75 -9.05
C ILE A 295 -10.53 -1.87 -9.05
N PHE A 296 -10.41 -2.81 -9.97
CA PHE A 296 -11.34 -3.91 -10.15
C PHE A 296 -11.37 -4.86 -8.95
N THR A 297 -10.21 -5.28 -8.46
CA THR A 297 -10.09 -6.14 -7.26
C THR A 297 -10.66 -5.46 -6.01
N ARG A 298 -10.44 -4.15 -5.87
CA ARG A 298 -11.06 -3.34 -4.81
C ARG A 298 -12.58 -3.32 -4.93
N LEU A 299 -13.13 -3.07 -6.13
CA LEU A 299 -14.57 -3.08 -6.38
C LEU A 299 -15.23 -4.42 -6.01
N GLN A 300 -14.62 -5.53 -6.42
CA GLN A 300 -15.12 -6.86 -6.07
C GLN A 300 -15.14 -7.10 -4.56
N LEU A 301 -14.11 -6.66 -3.85
CA LEU A 301 -14.05 -6.76 -2.39
C LEU A 301 -15.13 -5.89 -1.75
N GLU A 302 -15.30 -4.64 -2.20
CA GLU A 302 -16.34 -3.74 -1.73
C GLU A 302 -17.74 -4.34 -1.94
N TRP A 303 -18.05 -4.89 -3.13
CA TRP A 303 -19.35 -5.51 -3.40
C TRP A 303 -19.59 -6.76 -2.57
N THR A 304 -18.57 -7.61 -2.38
CA THR A 304 -18.68 -8.82 -1.55
C THR A 304 -18.99 -8.45 -0.10
N TYR A 305 -18.28 -7.45 0.44
CA TYR A 305 -18.49 -6.94 1.78
C TYR A 305 -19.89 -6.33 1.95
N THR A 306 -20.29 -5.44 1.03
CA THR A 306 -21.62 -4.82 1.02
C THR A 306 -22.73 -5.87 0.95
N THR A 307 -22.56 -6.92 0.13
CA THR A 307 -23.51 -8.04 0.05
C THR A 307 -23.64 -8.76 1.39
N GLY A 308 -22.52 -9.04 2.06
CA GLY A 308 -22.51 -9.69 3.38
C GLY A 308 -23.26 -8.87 4.43
N ILE A 309 -23.05 -7.55 4.47
CA ILE A 309 -23.79 -6.66 5.39
C ILE A 309 -25.27 -6.62 5.05
N LEU A 310 -25.64 -6.51 3.78
CA LEU A 310 -27.04 -6.48 3.35
C LEU A 310 -27.78 -7.77 3.73
N VAL A 311 -27.12 -8.93 3.61
CA VAL A 311 -27.68 -10.22 4.07
C VAL A 311 -27.88 -10.21 5.59
N ALA A 312 -26.94 -9.66 6.35
CA ALA A 312 -27.08 -9.53 7.80
C ALA A 312 -28.25 -8.59 8.19
N LEU A 313 -28.39 -7.44 7.51
CA LEU A 313 -29.51 -6.51 7.72
C LEU A 313 -30.85 -7.17 7.38
N ALA A 314 -30.94 -7.89 6.26
CA ALA A 314 -32.13 -8.63 5.88
C ALA A 314 -32.51 -9.72 6.91
N ALA A 315 -31.52 -10.38 7.53
CA ALA A 315 -31.75 -11.34 8.61
C ALA A 315 -32.32 -10.66 9.86
N VAL A 316 -31.81 -9.47 10.23
CA VAL A 316 -32.36 -8.66 11.33
C VAL A 316 -33.79 -8.23 11.03
N ASP A 317 -34.06 -7.71 9.83
CA ASP A 317 -35.42 -7.34 9.40
C ASP A 317 -36.38 -8.53 9.48
N THR A 318 -35.93 -9.71 9.04
CA THR A 318 -36.71 -10.96 9.12
C THR A 318 -36.99 -11.35 10.56
N ALA A 319 -36.01 -11.23 11.46
CA ALA A 319 -36.20 -11.48 12.88
C ALA A 319 -37.23 -10.52 13.48
N VAL A 320 -37.17 -9.23 13.13
CA VAL A 320 -38.15 -8.22 13.56
C VAL A 320 -39.56 -8.56 13.07
N PHE A 321 -39.73 -9.01 11.82
CA PHE A 321 -41.02 -9.46 11.32
C PHE A 321 -41.53 -10.76 11.96
N SER A 322 -40.62 -11.62 12.42
CA SER A 322 -40.98 -12.88 13.09
C SER A 322 -41.53 -12.66 14.51
N VAL A 323 -41.24 -11.52 15.12
CA VAL A 323 -41.80 -11.15 16.43
C VAL A 323 -43.29 -10.88 16.25
N SER A 324 -44.10 -11.87 16.66
CA SER A 324 -45.55 -11.90 16.48
C SER A 324 -46.25 -10.64 17.02
N ALA A 325 -47.42 -10.32 16.45
CA ALA A 325 -48.27 -9.17 16.78
C ALA A 325 -48.82 -9.11 18.22
N GLY A 326 -48.38 -10.02 19.10
CA GLY A 326 -48.63 -10.00 20.55
C GLY A 326 -47.38 -9.72 21.40
N SER A 327 -46.27 -9.27 20.79
CA SER A 327 -45.06 -8.97 21.55
C SER A 327 -45.24 -7.76 22.48
N ILE A 328 -44.41 -7.71 23.51
CA ILE A 328 -44.40 -6.67 24.56
C ILE A 328 -44.25 -5.24 23.99
N PHE A 329 -43.74 -5.10 22.75
CA PHE A 329 -43.58 -3.81 22.10
C PHE A 329 -44.66 -3.58 21.05
N ALA A 330 -45.53 -2.61 21.29
CA ALA A 330 -46.48 -2.14 20.28
C ALA A 330 -45.72 -1.46 19.13
N ILE A 331 -45.72 -2.10 17.96
CA ILE A 331 -45.05 -1.55 16.77
C ILE A 331 -45.92 -0.43 16.18
N ASN A 332 -45.45 0.81 16.32
CA ASN A 332 -46.10 1.97 15.69
C ASN A 332 -46.09 1.87 14.16
N ARG A 333 -47.06 2.50 13.48
CA ARG A 333 -47.12 2.55 12.01
C ARG A 333 -45.83 3.09 11.38
N VAL A 334 -45.18 4.05 12.03
CA VAL A 334 -43.89 4.62 11.59
C VAL A 334 -42.76 3.58 11.69
N ALA A 335 -42.71 2.84 12.81
CA ALA A 335 -41.73 1.77 13.01
C ALA A 335 -41.91 0.65 11.98
N ALA A 336 -43.15 0.22 11.74
CA ALA A 336 -43.47 -0.76 10.70
C ALA A 336 -43.05 -0.29 9.29
N GLY A 337 -43.32 0.98 8.95
CA GLY A 337 -42.89 1.58 7.68
C GLY A 337 -41.37 1.63 7.53
N ALA A 338 -40.64 1.95 8.60
CA ALA A 338 -39.18 1.99 8.60
C ALA A 338 -38.55 0.59 8.38
N VAL A 339 -39.03 -0.46 9.05
CA VAL A 339 -38.55 -1.84 8.84
C VAL A 339 -38.89 -2.34 7.44
N ALA A 340 -40.10 -2.04 6.94
CA ALA A 340 -40.47 -2.39 5.57
C ALA A 340 -39.56 -1.71 4.55
N ALA A 341 -39.26 -0.41 4.73
CA ALA A 341 -38.32 0.31 3.87
C ALA A 341 -36.90 -0.28 3.95
N SER A 342 -36.42 -0.63 5.16
CA SER A 342 -35.14 -1.31 5.35
C SER A 342 -35.08 -2.63 4.58
N SER A 343 -36.12 -3.46 4.72
CA SER A 343 -36.18 -4.78 4.10
C SER A 343 -36.19 -4.72 2.58
N VAL A 344 -36.96 -3.78 2.00
CA VAL A 344 -36.98 -3.54 0.54
C VAL A 344 -35.63 -3.04 0.05
N ALA A 345 -35.03 -2.07 0.74
CA ALA A 345 -33.71 -1.56 0.38
C ALA A 345 -32.63 -2.64 0.47
N SER A 346 -32.66 -3.48 1.52
CA SER A 346 -31.77 -4.62 1.69
C SER A 346 -31.93 -5.64 0.56
N GLY A 347 -33.17 -6.05 0.25
CA GLY A 347 -33.45 -7.00 -0.83
C GLY A 347 -32.98 -6.50 -2.21
N LEU A 348 -33.30 -5.25 -2.55
CA LEU A 348 -32.83 -4.64 -3.80
C LEU A 348 -31.29 -4.54 -3.83
N GLY A 349 -30.68 -4.18 -2.71
CA GLY A 349 -29.22 -4.11 -2.57
C GLY A 349 -28.56 -5.45 -2.86
N ILE A 350 -29.07 -6.54 -2.28
CA ILE A 350 -28.56 -7.91 -2.47
C ILE A 350 -28.66 -8.31 -3.94
N VAL A 351 -29.82 -8.06 -4.58
CA VAL A 351 -30.02 -8.39 -5.99
C VAL A 351 -29.05 -7.60 -6.88
N CYS A 352 -28.90 -6.29 -6.66
CA CYS A 352 -27.97 -5.45 -7.41
C CYS A 352 -26.51 -5.90 -7.22
N ALA A 353 -26.09 -6.14 -5.97
CA ALA A 353 -24.71 -6.55 -5.67
C ALA A 353 -24.40 -7.94 -6.24
N THR A 354 -25.32 -8.90 -6.09
CA THR A 354 -25.18 -10.24 -6.65
C THR A 354 -25.13 -10.19 -8.17
N TRP A 355 -25.97 -9.36 -8.81
CA TRP A 355 -25.92 -9.16 -10.25
C TRP A 355 -24.56 -8.63 -10.71
N LEU A 356 -24.00 -7.61 -10.04
CA LEU A 356 -22.68 -7.08 -10.35
C LEU A 356 -21.58 -8.13 -10.13
N LEU A 357 -21.60 -8.85 -9.01
CA LEU A 357 -20.65 -9.92 -8.72
C LEU A 357 -20.70 -11.03 -9.78
N VAL A 358 -21.89 -11.52 -10.13
CA VAL A 358 -22.04 -12.57 -11.15
C VAL A 358 -21.60 -12.06 -12.52
N ARG A 359 -21.96 -10.82 -12.87
CA ARG A 359 -21.62 -10.22 -14.17
C ARG A 359 -20.11 -10.04 -14.34
N TYR A 360 -19.38 -9.73 -13.26
CA TYR A 360 -17.97 -9.39 -13.31
C TYR A 360 -17.02 -10.46 -12.73
N ALA A 361 -17.51 -11.50 -12.07
CA ALA A 361 -16.65 -12.54 -11.47
C ALA A 361 -15.80 -13.33 -12.49
N TRP A 362 -16.26 -13.40 -13.75
CA TRP A 362 -15.65 -14.23 -14.80
C TRP A 362 -15.10 -13.40 -15.97
N VAL A 363 -14.93 -12.09 -15.78
CA VAL A 363 -14.60 -11.16 -16.86
C VAL A 363 -13.11 -10.82 -16.80
N ASP A 364 -12.43 -10.98 -17.94
CA ASP A 364 -11.03 -10.53 -18.10
C ASP A 364 -10.94 -9.00 -18.01
N LEU A 365 -9.78 -8.50 -17.59
CA LEU A 365 -9.57 -7.07 -17.34
C LEU A 365 -9.94 -6.17 -18.52
N HIS A 366 -9.52 -6.53 -19.74
CA HIS A 366 -9.87 -5.74 -20.94
C HIS A 366 -11.38 -5.71 -21.19
N THR A 367 -12.06 -6.85 -21.05
CA THR A 367 -13.53 -6.91 -21.18
C THR A 367 -14.24 -6.14 -20.07
N PHE A 368 -13.64 -6.04 -18.88
CA PHE A 368 -14.13 -5.17 -17.82
C PHE A 368 -14.03 -3.69 -18.22
N ILE A 369 -12.87 -3.25 -18.73
CA ILE A 369 -12.65 -1.87 -19.19
C ILE A 369 -13.65 -1.50 -20.30
N ASP A 370 -13.81 -2.37 -21.29
CA ASP A 370 -14.73 -2.17 -22.42
C ASP A 370 -16.20 -2.10 -21.96
N ARG A 371 -16.60 -2.94 -21.00
CA ARG A 371 -17.98 -2.97 -20.49
C ARG A 371 -18.28 -1.83 -19.51
N ALA A 372 -17.26 -1.30 -18.86
CA ALA A 372 -17.40 -0.19 -17.94
C ALA A 372 -17.44 1.16 -18.65
N ALA A 373 -16.95 1.24 -19.89
CA ALA A 373 -17.08 2.42 -20.73
C ALA A 373 -18.55 2.68 -21.08
N ASP A 374 -18.99 3.92 -20.91
CA ASP A 374 -20.36 4.33 -21.19
C ASP A 374 -20.59 4.41 -22.70
N VAL A 375 -21.79 4.00 -23.14
CA VAL A 375 -22.20 3.99 -24.57
C VAL A 375 -22.23 5.39 -25.20
N LEU A 376 -22.45 6.44 -24.39
CA LEU A 376 -22.57 7.84 -24.83
C LEU A 376 -21.22 8.53 -25.07
N SER A 377 -20.12 7.80 -24.95
CA SER A 377 -18.75 8.32 -25.03
C SER A 377 -18.27 8.43 -26.48
N THR A 378 -18.66 9.49 -27.20
CA THR A 378 -18.28 9.63 -28.63
C THR A 378 -16.81 10.02 -28.84
N ASP A 379 -16.20 10.75 -27.90
CA ASP A 379 -14.88 11.39 -28.10
C ASP A 379 -13.84 11.03 -27.00
N ARG A 380 -14.30 10.67 -25.79
CA ARG A 380 -13.47 10.15 -24.69
C ARG A 380 -14.27 9.14 -23.88
N PRO A 381 -13.68 8.01 -23.45
CA PRO A 381 -14.37 7.03 -22.63
C PRO A 381 -14.80 7.67 -21.30
N SER A 382 -16.11 7.82 -21.10
CA SER A 382 -16.68 8.15 -19.80
C SER A 382 -17.04 6.87 -19.05
N TYR A 383 -16.80 6.85 -17.74
CA TYR A 383 -17.13 5.73 -16.84
C TYR A 383 -18.20 6.13 -15.83
N PHE A 384 -19.03 7.11 -16.17
CA PHE A 384 -19.95 7.78 -15.29
C PHE A 384 -21.08 6.86 -14.83
N PHE A 385 -21.79 6.22 -15.76
CA PHE A 385 -22.93 5.36 -15.41
C PHE A 385 -22.45 4.10 -14.71
N PHE A 386 -21.30 3.57 -15.13
CA PHE A 386 -20.66 2.46 -14.43
C PHE A 386 -20.29 2.84 -12.99
N ALA A 387 -19.59 3.95 -12.77
CA ALA A 387 -19.16 4.37 -11.43
C ALA A 387 -20.35 4.63 -10.49
N LEU A 388 -21.45 5.18 -11.01
CA LEU A 388 -22.68 5.37 -10.24
C LEU A 388 -23.36 4.04 -9.91
N SER A 389 -23.55 3.17 -10.90
CA SER A 389 -24.21 1.86 -10.72
C SER A 389 -23.42 0.93 -9.79
N ALA A 390 -22.08 0.97 -9.86
CA ALA A 390 -21.19 0.23 -8.97
C ALA A 390 -21.37 0.60 -7.49
N ARG A 391 -21.88 1.80 -7.18
CA ARG A 391 -22.11 2.27 -5.80
C ARG A 391 -23.56 2.11 -5.33
N VAL A 392 -24.50 1.78 -6.22
CA VAL A 392 -25.93 1.58 -5.87
C VAL A 392 -26.12 0.59 -4.71
N PRO A 393 -25.44 -0.58 -4.65
CA PRO A 393 -25.59 -1.47 -3.51
C PRO A 393 -25.20 -0.85 -2.17
N SER A 394 -24.13 -0.05 -2.15
CA SER A 394 -23.66 0.63 -0.93
C SER A 394 -24.62 1.75 -0.51
N LEU A 395 -25.24 2.45 -1.46
CA LEU A 395 -26.29 3.42 -1.16
C LEU A 395 -27.55 2.74 -0.61
N LEU A 396 -27.96 1.60 -1.17
CA LEU A 396 -29.07 0.81 -0.66
C LEU A 396 -28.79 0.24 0.73
N MET A 397 -27.55 -0.18 1.00
CA MET A 397 -27.09 -0.56 2.33
C MET A 397 -27.18 0.60 3.31
N LEU A 398 -26.76 1.80 2.92
CA LEU A 398 -26.88 2.99 3.77
C LEU A 398 -28.35 3.33 4.07
N VAL A 399 -29.21 3.32 3.05
CA VAL A 399 -30.66 3.57 3.22
C VAL A 399 -31.28 2.53 4.14
N SER A 400 -30.96 1.24 3.96
CA SER A 400 -31.44 0.17 4.83
C SER A 400 -30.94 0.34 6.27
N ALA A 401 -29.66 0.61 6.47
CA ALA A 401 -29.08 0.83 7.80
C ALA A 401 -29.72 2.04 8.51
N LEU A 402 -29.96 3.14 7.80
CA LEU A 402 -30.63 4.33 8.34
C LEU A 402 -32.10 4.06 8.69
N ALA A 403 -32.81 3.32 7.83
CA ALA A 403 -34.20 2.93 8.09
C ALA A 403 -34.30 1.98 9.30
N LEU A 404 -33.40 1.01 9.43
CA LEU A 404 -33.32 0.12 10.59
C LEU A 404 -32.93 0.88 11.87
N LEU A 405 -31.99 1.82 11.77
CA LEU A 405 -31.61 2.69 12.90
C LEU A 405 -32.81 3.54 13.36
N LEU A 406 -33.57 4.10 12.41
CA LEU A 406 -34.80 4.84 12.71
C LEU A 406 -35.83 3.94 13.41
N PHE A 407 -36.03 2.72 12.92
CA PHE A 407 -36.89 1.74 13.57
C PHE A 407 -36.47 1.48 15.03
N LEU A 408 -35.20 1.14 15.25
CA LEU A 408 -34.67 0.88 16.60
C LEU A 408 -34.82 2.10 17.51
N THR A 409 -34.59 3.29 16.97
CA THR A 409 -34.74 4.54 17.73
C THR A 409 -36.19 4.77 18.14
N VAL A 410 -37.16 4.56 17.23
CA VAL A 410 -38.59 4.72 17.55
C VAL A 410 -39.04 3.68 18.57
N VAL A 411 -38.63 2.42 18.44
CA VAL A 411 -38.98 1.36 19.40
C VAL A 411 -38.37 1.64 20.77
N ALA A 412 -37.09 2.01 20.83
CA ALA A 412 -36.42 2.36 22.08
C ALA A 412 -37.02 3.61 22.73
N TRP A 413 -37.39 4.61 21.93
CA TRP A 413 -38.04 5.82 22.41
C TRP A 413 -39.40 5.54 23.04
N ASN A 414 -40.20 4.67 22.44
CA ASN A 414 -41.49 4.25 22.99
C ASN A 414 -41.33 3.46 24.29
N ALA A 415 -40.25 2.68 24.43
CA ALA A 415 -39.99 1.88 25.61
C ALA A 415 -39.42 2.72 26.77
N TRP A 416 -38.41 3.57 26.51
CA TRP A 416 -37.75 4.36 27.53
C TRP A 416 -37.08 5.63 26.97
N PRO A 417 -37.81 6.74 26.80
CA PRO A 417 -37.30 7.93 26.12
C PRO A 417 -36.14 8.60 26.89
N SER A 418 -36.19 8.60 28.22
CA SER A 418 -35.13 9.18 29.05
C SER A 418 -33.78 8.47 28.85
N ALA A 419 -33.78 7.14 28.76
CA ALA A 419 -32.56 6.37 28.52
C ALA A 419 -32.00 6.63 27.12
N VAL A 420 -32.85 6.74 26.10
CA VAL A 420 -32.43 7.08 24.73
C VAL A 420 -31.76 8.45 24.67
N VAL A 421 -32.35 9.48 25.29
CA VAL A 421 -31.74 10.83 25.33
C VAL A 421 -30.38 10.81 26.02
N VAL A 422 -30.28 10.18 27.19
CA VAL A 422 -29.02 10.09 27.94
C VAL A 422 -27.97 9.30 27.15
N GLY A 423 -28.37 8.18 26.54
CA GLY A 423 -27.48 7.37 25.69
C GLY A 423 -26.97 8.14 24.47
N CYS A 424 -27.85 8.80 23.72
CA CYS A 424 -27.48 9.65 22.60
C CYS A 424 -26.56 10.80 23.02
N PHE A 425 -26.80 11.41 24.18
CA PHE A 425 -25.94 12.46 24.74
C PHE A 425 -24.53 11.92 25.04
N ILE A 426 -24.43 10.78 25.74
CA ILE A 426 -23.13 10.15 26.06
C ILE A 426 -22.37 9.80 24.79
N VAL A 427 -23.00 9.13 23.82
CA VAL A 427 -22.36 8.77 22.54
C VAL A 427 -21.95 10.03 21.77
N GLY A 428 -22.78 11.06 21.75
CA GLY A 428 -22.46 12.35 21.13
C GLY A 428 -21.27 13.04 21.77
N VAL A 429 -21.16 13.03 23.10
CA VAL A 429 -20.00 13.55 23.83
C VAL A 429 -18.74 12.74 23.53
N LEU A 430 -18.84 11.40 23.51
CA LEU A 430 -17.70 10.52 23.21
C LEU A 430 -17.20 10.70 21.77
N MET A 431 -18.10 10.75 20.79
CA MET A 431 -17.75 11.02 19.39
C MET A 431 -17.25 12.45 19.19
N GLY A 432 -17.82 13.40 19.92
CA GLY A 432 -17.40 14.81 19.94
C GLY A 432 -16.12 15.06 20.73
N LEU A 433 -15.59 14.09 21.48
CA LEU A 433 -14.47 14.31 22.40
C LEU A 433 -13.22 14.78 21.67
N GLN A 434 -12.96 14.24 20.46
CA GLN A 434 -11.85 14.70 19.62
C GLN A 434 -12.01 16.18 19.26
N TRP A 435 -13.21 16.59 18.85
CA TRP A 435 -13.54 17.98 18.53
C TRP A 435 -13.53 18.88 19.76
N LEU A 436 -13.96 18.37 20.92
CA LEU A 436 -13.97 19.07 22.19
C LEU A 436 -12.52 19.35 22.64
N VAL A 437 -11.63 18.35 22.56
CA VAL A 437 -10.20 18.51 22.84
C VAL A 437 -9.57 19.52 21.88
N LEU A 438 -9.88 19.43 20.59
CA LEU A 438 -9.40 20.41 19.60
C LEU A 438 -9.91 21.82 19.91
N CYS A 439 -11.19 21.96 20.29
CA CYS A 439 -11.80 23.24 20.65
C CYS A 439 -11.14 23.82 21.92
N VAL A 440 -10.92 23.01 22.96
CA VAL A 440 -10.23 23.43 24.19
C VAL A 440 -8.81 23.86 23.89
N LEU A 441 -8.06 23.08 23.11
CA LEU A 441 -6.71 23.46 22.68
C LEU A 441 -6.71 24.74 21.87
N TRP A 442 -7.73 24.96 21.04
CA TRP A 442 -7.90 26.18 20.27
C TRP A 442 -8.17 27.38 21.17
N VAL A 443 -9.10 27.26 22.13
CA VAL A 443 -9.40 28.29 23.12
C VAL A 443 -8.15 28.62 23.96
N VAL A 444 -7.44 27.63 24.47
CA VAL A 444 -6.19 27.83 25.24
C VAL A 444 -5.13 28.55 24.41
N ARG A 445 -4.97 28.17 23.13
CA ARG A 445 -4.04 28.85 22.21
C ARG A 445 -4.47 30.30 21.95
N THR A 446 -5.77 30.55 21.77
CA THR A 446 -6.32 31.89 21.56
C THR A 446 -6.12 32.77 22.80
N VAL A 447 -6.41 32.26 24.00
CA VAL A 447 -6.15 32.97 25.26
C VAL A 447 -4.66 33.23 25.45
N ARG A 448 -3.78 32.26 25.19
CA ARG A 448 -2.33 32.45 25.29
C ARG A 448 -1.80 33.49 24.28
N ARG A 449 -2.43 33.61 23.11
CA ARG A 449 -2.12 34.68 22.13
C ARG A 449 -2.60 36.04 22.63
N ALA A 450 -3.82 36.13 23.16
CA ALA A 450 -4.37 37.37 23.72
C ALA A 450 -3.54 37.88 24.92
N VAL A 451 -3.16 36.99 25.84
CA VAL A 451 -2.30 37.34 26.99
C VAL A 451 -0.93 37.83 26.51
N ARG A 452 -0.28 37.12 25.56
CA ARG A 452 0.99 37.59 24.97
C ARG A 452 0.85 38.95 24.29
N PHE A 453 -0.27 39.22 23.63
CA PHE A 453 -0.55 40.51 23.02
C PHE A 453 -0.72 41.63 24.07
N CYS A 454 -1.47 41.38 25.14
CA CYS A 454 -1.62 42.34 26.25
C CYS A 454 -0.29 42.63 26.97
N ILE A 455 0.55 41.61 27.21
CA ILE A 455 1.87 41.80 27.83
C ILE A 455 2.77 42.67 26.94
N ARG A 456 2.75 42.46 25.61
CA ARG A 456 3.51 43.30 24.67
C ARG A 456 3.02 44.76 24.68
N LEU A 457 1.72 44.99 24.77
CA LEU A 457 1.16 46.36 24.86
C LEU A 457 1.56 47.07 26.16
N VAL A 458 1.53 46.38 27.30
CA VAL A 458 1.93 46.95 28.59
C VAL A 458 3.45 47.19 28.65
N GLY A 459 4.25 46.30 28.08
CA GLY A 459 5.71 46.46 28.00
C GLY A 459 6.13 47.65 27.14
N PHE A 460 5.46 47.89 26.01
CA PHE A 460 5.77 49.02 25.12
C PHE A 460 5.47 50.39 25.74
N GLY A 461 4.54 50.46 26.71
CA GLY A 461 4.19 51.72 27.38
C GLY A 461 5.19 52.17 28.46
N ARG A 462 6.18 51.34 28.83
CA ARG A 462 7.10 51.64 29.93
C ARG A 462 8.45 52.22 29.47
N GLU A 463 8.74 52.23 28.17
CA GLU A 463 10.05 52.66 27.64
C GLU A 463 10.04 54.07 27.04
N THR A 464 8.89 54.74 26.96
CA THR A 464 8.78 56.10 26.39
C THR A 464 8.92 57.26 27.38
N ASP A 465 9.00 57.01 28.69
CA ASP A 465 9.08 58.09 29.71
C ASP A 465 10.52 58.34 30.24
N GLY A 466 11.53 57.63 29.73
CA GLY A 466 12.92 57.72 30.22
C GLY A 466 13.84 58.71 29.50
N GLU A 467 13.55 59.10 28.26
CA GLU A 467 14.52 59.84 27.43
C GLU A 467 14.05 61.26 27.11
N ARG A 468 13.82 62.06 28.16
CA ARG A 468 13.68 63.52 28.01
C ARG A 468 14.16 64.28 29.24
N ARG A 469 15.44 64.11 29.58
CA ARG A 469 16.19 65.05 30.42
C ARG A 469 17.69 64.81 30.24
N GLU A 470 18.28 65.52 29.31
CA GLU A 470 19.55 66.21 29.60
C GLU A 470 19.65 67.50 28.76
N PRO A 471 20.35 68.51 29.31
CA PRO A 471 20.03 69.91 29.12
C PRO A 471 20.95 70.60 28.11
N ALA A 472 20.47 71.75 27.66
CA ALA A 472 21.28 72.79 27.05
C ALA A 472 22.41 73.23 28.00
N GLY A 473 23.64 73.26 27.48
CA GLY A 473 24.82 73.89 28.08
C GLY A 473 26.04 73.63 27.20
N ALA A 474 26.35 74.49 26.21
CA ALA A 474 27.07 75.75 26.34
C ALA A 474 28.57 75.58 26.67
N GLY A 475 29.43 75.82 25.66
CA GLY A 475 30.53 76.76 25.82
C GLY A 475 31.97 76.26 25.64
N SER A 476 32.73 77.10 24.91
CA SER A 476 34.19 77.28 24.89
C SER A 476 35.06 76.19 24.28
N SER A 477 35.65 76.39 23.10
CA SER A 477 36.82 77.25 22.78
C SER A 477 38.12 76.75 23.40
N GLU A 478 39.01 76.16 22.60
CA GLU A 478 40.43 76.53 22.63
C GLU A 478 41.17 76.09 21.37
N MET A 479 42.21 76.86 21.10
CA MET A 479 42.94 77.13 19.86
C MET A 479 44.39 76.66 20.06
N SER A 480 44.98 75.91 19.12
CA SER A 480 46.45 75.76 18.97
C SER A 480 46.73 74.94 17.70
N GLU A 481 47.13 75.48 16.55
CA GLU A 481 48.44 76.06 16.16
C GLU A 481 49.62 75.05 16.09
N LYS A 482 50.21 74.95 14.88
CA LYS A 482 51.52 74.35 14.49
C LYS A 482 51.53 72.80 14.36
N CYS A 483 52.05 72.18 13.30
CA CYS A 483 53.08 72.57 12.33
C CYS A 483 52.88 71.84 11.00
#